data_AF-A0A0T6B0M6-F1
#
_entry.id   AF-A0A0T6B0M6-F1
#
_cell.length_a   1.000
_cell.length_b   1.000
_cell.length_c   1.000
_cell.angle_alpha   90.00
_cell.angle_beta   90.00
_cell.angle_gamma   90.00
#
_symmetry.space_group_name_H-M   'P 1'
#
loop_
_entity.id
_entity.type
_entity.pdbx_description
1 polymer ?
#
loop_
_entity_poly.entity_id
_entity_poly.type
_entity_poly.pdbx_seq_one_letter_code
_entity_poly.pdbx_strand_id
1 'polypeptide(L)'
;MSVQEIKITLRKTEFPACAKEALAKIGQLICRRGPSISQMDLALDLMAEFLFCEVDKRGNKLPPLNPIKELQLLDVLFEYFNGNMKEVFKNTVFLSLFSGTTGVLRSRILSKLISVAIGVPSKSVLVSASALMQQVGDSSMNYNKLA
;
A
#
# COMPACT_ATOMS: atom_id res chain seq x y z
N MET A 1 -0.02 12.54 18.80
CA MET A 1 -1.35 12.03 18.46
C MET A 1 -1.41 10.57 18.82
N SER A 2 -2.45 10.15 19.53
CA SER A 2 -2.73 8.75 19.83
C SER A 2 -3.21 8.00 18.58
N VAL A 3 -3.13 6.67 18.58
CA VAL A 3 -3.65 5.82 17.49
C VAL A 3 -5.12 6.12 17.20
N GLN A 4 -5.92 6.32 18.26
CA GLN A 4 -7.35 6.58 18.15
C GLN A 4 -7.63 7.95 17.52
N GLU A 5 -6.87 8.99 17.86
CA GLU A 5 -7.00 10.32 17.23
C GLU A 5 -6.75 10.28 15.72
N ILE A 6 -5.76 9.50 15.29
CA ILE A 6 -5.46 9.33 13.85
C ILE A 6 -6.66 8.68 13.14
N LYS A 7 -7.15 7.55 13.66
CA LYS A 7 -8.30 6.85 13.06
C LYS A 7 -9.58 7.70 13.09
N ILE A 8 -9.83 8.43 14.18
CA ILE A 8 -10.98 9.36 14.27
C ILE A 8 -10.88 10.44 13.20
N THR A 9 -9.70 11.02 12.98
CA THR A 9 -9.51 12.07 11.99
C THR A 9 -9.73 11.55 10.57
N LEU A 10 -9.13 10.41 10.22
CA LEU A 10 -9.29 9.79 8.90
C LEU A 10 -10.73 9.37 8.61
N ARG A 11 -11.53 9.03 9.64
CA ARG A 11 -12.96 8.68 9.48
C ARG A 11 -13.86 9.89 9.24
N LYS A 12 -13.36 11.12 9.38
CA LYS A 12 -14.13 12.34 9.08
C LYS A 12 -14.19 12.63 7.57
N THR A 13 -13.31 12.03 6.79
CA THR A 13 -13.25 12.22 5.34
C THR A 13 -13.73 10.97 4.62
N GLU A 14 -14.35 11.18 3.46
CA GLU A 14 -14.82 10.07 2.62
C GLU A 14 -13.71 9.55 1.70
N PHE A 15 -13.94 8.36 1.15
CA PHE A 15 -13.06 7.79 0.15
C PHE A 15 -13.16 8.61 -1.15
N PRO A 16 -12.06 9.00 -1.81
CA PRO A 16 -10.67 8.58 -1.58
C PRO A 16 -9.82 9.51 -0.70
N ALA A 17 -10.37 10.61 -0.18
CA ALA A 17 -9.61 11.57 0.62
C ALA A 17 -8.99 10.92 1.87
N CYS A 18 -9.77 10.07 2.56
CA CYS A 18 -9.26 9.32 3.71
C CYS A 18 -8.11 8.37 3.35
N ALA A 19 -8.16 7.75 2.17
CA ALA A 19 -7.11 6.87 1.66
C ALA A 19 -5.82 7.65 1.35
N LYS A 20 -5.94 8.84 0.75
CA LYS A 20 -4.82 9.73 0.45
C LYS A 20 -4.12 10.20 1.73
N GLU A 21 -4.88 10.62 2.73
CA GLU A 21 -4.34 11.02 4.04
C GLU A 21 -3.72 9.83 4.80
N ALA A 22 -4.38 8.66 4.77
CA ALA A 22 -3.87 7.45 5.37
C ALA A 22 -2.53 7.03 4.72
N LEU A 23 -2.43 7.08 3.39
CA LEU A 23 -1.21 6.75 2.66
C LEU A 23 -0.03 7.65 3.05
N ALA A 24 -0.27 8.96 3.13
CA ALA A 24 0.72 9.91 3.61
C ALA A 24 1.16 9.58 5.05
N LYS A 25 0.22 9.19 5.93
CA LYS A 25 0.53 8.84 7.31
C LYS A 25 1.32 7.54 7.42
N ILE A 26 0.95 6.53 6.63
CA ILE A 26 1.66 5.26 6.49
C ILE A 26 3.11 5.51 6.06
N GLY A 27 3.33 6.38 5.07
CA GLY A 27 4.66 6.80 4.66
C GLY A 27 5.49 7.39 5.81
N GLN A 28 4.90 8.27 6.61
CA GLN A 28 5.56 8.85 7.78
C GLN A 28 5.92 7.81 8.86
N LEU A 29 5.06 6.82 9.07
CA LEU A 29 5.27 5.77 10.07
C LEU A 29 6.40 4.83 9.65
N ILE A 30 6.38 4.36 8.40
CA ILE A 30 7.31 3.34 7.91
C ILE A 30 8.67 3.93 7.54
N CYS A 31 8.71 5.13 6.97
CA CYS A 31 9.97 5.74 6.52
C CYS A 31 10.75 6.43 7.65
N ARG A 32 10.27 6.35 8.90
CA ARG A 32 10.98 6.85 10.06
C ARG A 32 12.25 6.02 10.30
N ARG A 33 13.35 6.65 10.70
CA ARG A 33 14.56 5.91 11.12
C ARG A 33 14.25 5.08 12.36
N GLY A 34 14.32 3.76 12.22
CA GLY A 34 13.99 2.80 13.28
C GLY A 34 12.51 2.85 13.69
N PRO A 35 11.57 2.45 12.81
CA PRO A 35 10.16 2.41 13.17
C PRO A 35 9.94 1.37 14.28
N SER A 36 9.20 1.74 15.32
CA SER A 36 8.84 0.78 16.37
C SER A 36 7.82 -0.23 15.86
N ILE A 37 7.76 -1.41 16.48
CA ILE A 37 6.76 -2.45 16.16
C ILE A 37 5.34 -1.86 16.18
N SER A 38 5.02 -1.07 17.20
CA SER A 38 3.72 -0.39 17.31
C SER A 38 3.41 0.58 16.16
N GLN A 39 4.43 1.18 15.53
CA GLN A 39 4.24 2.03 14.35
C GLN A 39 4.00 1.21 13.08
N MET A 40 4.66 0.05 12.96
CA MET A 40 4.43 -0.90 11.88
C MET A 40 3.01 -1.49 11.97
N ASP A 41 2.59 -1.93 13.16
CA ASP A 41 1.25 -2.44 13.42
C ASP A 41 0.19 -1.39 13.09
N LEU A 42 0.40 -0.14 13.51
CA LEU A 42 -0.49 0.96 13.13
C LEU A 42 -0.54 1.17 11.62
N ALA A 43 0.59 1.09 10.92
CA ALA A 43 0.60 1.24 9.47
C ALA A 43 -0.21 0.12 8.79
N LEU A 44 -0.08 -1.13 9.23
CA LEU A 44 -0.86 -2.26 8.73
C LEU A 44 -2.36 -2.08 8.98
N ASP A 45 -2.74 -1.63 10.16
CA ASP A 45 -4.12 -1.29 10.51
C ASP A 45 -4.69 -0.21 9.58
N LEU A 46 -3.92 0.84 9.31
CA LEU A 46 -4.34 1.91 8.41
C LEU A 46 -4.47 1.44 6.97
N MET A 47 -3.60 0.54 6.51
CA MET A 47 -3.72 -0.08 5.19
C MET A 47 -5.01 -0.89 5.07
N ALA A 48 -5.28 -1.73 6.06
CA ALA A 48 -6.44 -2.61 6.06
C ALA A 48 -7.75 -1.82 6.11
N GLU A 49 -7.85 -0.78 6.95
CA GLU A 49 -9.09 -0.02 7.11
C GLU A 49 -9.29 1.02 5.99
N PHE A 50 -8.27 1.83 5.66
CA PHE A 50 -8.45 3.03 4.84
C PHE A 50 -7.96 2.91 3.39
N LEU A 51 -6.98 2.05 3.10
CA LEU A 51 -6.50 1.85 1.72
C LEU A 51 -7.26 0.74 1.00
N PHE A 52 -7.20 -0.46 1.56
CA PHE A 52 -7.77 -1.64 0.92
C PHE A 52 -9.20 -1.94 1.37
N CYS A 53 -9.71 -1.23 2.37
CA CYS A 53 -11.03 -1.41 2.97
C CYS A 53 -11.34 -2.89 3.26
N GLU A 54 -10.36 -3.60 3.82
CA GLU A 54 -10.44 -5.02 4.20
C GLU A 54 -11.28 -5.21 5.47
N VAL A 55 -11.26 -4.21 6.37
CA VAL A 55 -11.96 -4.23 7.66
C VAL A 55 -12.69 -2.94 7.95
N ASP A 56 -13.78 -3.02 8.72
CA ASP A 56 -14.48 -1.86 9.26
C ASP A 56 -13.83 -1.33 10.56
N LYS A 57 -14.41 -0.26 11.13
CA LYS A 57 -13.95 0.36 12.38
C LYS A 57 -13.93 -0.57 13.60
N ARG A 58 -14.64 -1.70 13.54
CA ARG A 58 -14.76 -2.74 14.58
C ARG A 58 -13.90 -3.97 14.26
N GLY A 59 -13.20 -4.00 13.12
CA GLY A 59 -12.40 -5.12 12.67
C GLY A 59 -13.18 -6.19 11.89
N ASN A 60 -14.44 -5.94 11.53
CA ASN A 60 -15.21 -6.91 10.74
C ASN A 60 -14.75 -6.87 9.29
N LYS A 61 -14.61 -8.05 8.67
CA LYS A 61 -14.26 -8.16 7.24
C LYS A 61 -15.31 -7.48 6.38
N LEU A 62 -14.85 -6.66 5.45
CA LEU A 62 -15.67 -6.00 4.45
C LEU A 62 -15.65 -6.79 3.13
N PRO A 63 -16.69 -6.64 2.28
CA PRO A 63 -16.63 -7.15 0.92
C PRO A 63 -15.51 -6.47 0.13
N PRO A 64 -15.00 -7.11 -0.94
CA PRO A 64 -13.99 -6.51 -1.80
C PRO A 64 -14.41 -5.13 -2.33
N LEU A 65 -13.42 -4.28 -2.62
CA LEU A 65 -13.64 -2.97 -3.22
C LEU A 65 -14.50 -3.07 -4.48
N ASN A 66 -15.47 -2.18 -4.60
CA ASN A 66 -16.22 -2.02 -5.84
C ASN A 66 -15.33 -1.37 -6.93
N PRO A 67 -15.69 -1.48 -8.21
CA PRO A 67 -14.83 -0.99 -9.30
C PRO A 67 -14.51 0.52 -9.23
N ILE A 68 -15.44 1.34 -8.75
CA ILE A 68 -15.25 2.80 -8.64
C ILE A 68 -14.20 3.12 -7.57
N LYS A 69 -14.33 2.52 -6.37
CA LYS A 69 -13.37 2.69 -5.29
C LYS A 69 -12.00 2.11 -5.67
N GLU A 70 -11.98 1.00 -6.39
CA GLU A 70 -10.74 0.41 -6.89
C GLU A 70 -10.02 1.36 -7.86
N LEU A 71 -10.74 2.00 -8.80
CA LEU A 71 -10.18 3.02 -9.69
C LEU A 71 -9.65 4.24 -8.90
N GLN A 72 -10.44 4.74 -7.95
CA GLN A 72 -10.05 5.86 -7.09
C GLN A 72 -8.80 5.53 -6.25
N LEU A 73 -8.66 4.28 -5.76
CA LEU A 73 -7.46 3.84 -5.05
C LEU A 73 -6.23 3.83 -5.96
N LEU A 74 -6.39 3.33 -7.19
CA LEU A 74 -5.31 3.30 -8.17
C LEU A 74 -4.80 4.71 -8.47
N ASP A 75 -5.70 5.67 -8.60
CA ASP A 75 -5.36 7.08 -8.81
C ASP A 75 -4.57 7.64 -7.61
N VAL A 76 -5.06 7.43 -6.38
CA VAL A 76 -4.35 7.84 -5.15
C VAL A 76 -2.93 7.25 -5.07
N LEU A 77 -2.79 5.95 -5.35
CA LEU A 77 -1.49 5.27 -5.32
C LEU A 77 -0.58 5.81 -6.41
N PHE A 78 -1.10 5.98 -7.62
CA PHE A 78 -0.35 6.49 -8.76
C PHE A 78 0.16 7.91 -8.50
N GLU A 79 -0.69 8.83 -8.03
CA GLU A 79 -0.29 10.18 -7.63
C GLU A 79 0.78 10.13 -6.53
N TYR A 80 0.57 9.33 -5.49
CA TYR A 80 1.49 9.23 -4.37
C TYR A 80 2.89 8.80 -4.81
N PHE A 81 2.99 7.74 -5.61
CA PHE A 81 4.29 7.26 -6.09
C PHE A 81 4.92 8.18 -7.13
N ASN A 82 4.14 8.96 -7.88
CA ASN A 82 4.68 9.99 -8.76
C ASN A 82 5.07 11.29 -8.04
N GLY A 83 4.69 11.46 -6.77
CA GLY A 83 5.02 12.63 -5.96
C GLY A 83 6.52 12.83 -5.70
N ASN A 84 6.86 14.01 -5.17
CA ASN A 84 8.23 14.44 -4.88
C ASN A 84 8.78 13.82 -3.58
N MET A 85 9.04 12.51 -3.61
CA MET A 85 9.66 11.77 -2.50
C MET A 85 10.93 11.06 -2.96
N LYS A 86 11.84 10.78 -2.02
CA LYS A 86 13.04 9.97 -2.32
C LYS A 86 12.64 8.57 -2.75
N GLU A 87 13.33 8.03 -3.76
CA GLU A 87 13.03 6.70 -4.32
C GLU A 87 13.06 5.60 -3.25
N VAL A 88 14.01 5.66 -2.31
CA VAL A 88 14.08 4.73 -1.17
C VAL A 88 12.77 4.69 -0.39
N PHE A 89 12.16 5.85 -0.09
CA PHE A 89 10.89 5.91 0.65
C PHE A 89 9.73 5.36 -0.17
N LYS A 90 9.71 5.63 -1.48
CA LYS A 90 8.71 5.06 -2.38
C LYS A 90 8.81 3.54 -2.37
N ASN A 91 10.01 3.00 -2.54
CA ASN A 91 10.24 1.55 -2.53
C ASN A 91 9.87 0.95 -1.17
N THR A 92 10.24 1.55 -0.04
CA THR A 92 9.87 1.05 1.28
C THR A 92 8.36 0.99 1.48
N VAL A 93 7.62 2.04 1.09
CA VAL A 93 6.14 2.04 1.19
C VAL A 93 5.53 1.04 0.22
N PHE A 94 6.03 0.96 -1.02
CA PHE A 94 5.56 0.02 -2.02
C PHE A 94 5.72 -1.43 -1.55
N LEU A 95 6.90 -1.76 -1.02
CA LEU A 95 7.15 -3.04 -0.39
C LEU A 95 6.21 -3.27 0.79
N SER A 96 6.02 -2.31 1.69
CA SER A 96 5.11 -2.53 2.82
C SER A 96 3.65 -2.74 2.42
N LEU A 97 3.21 -2.18 1.29
CA LEU A 97 1.85 -2.37 0.78
C LEU A 97 1.65 -3.73 0.11
N PHE A 98 2.68 -4.23 -0.59
CA PHE A 98 2.57 -5.32 -1.55
C PHE A 98 3.52 -6.51 -1.32
N SER A 99 4.45 -6.43 -0.38
CA SER A 99 5.34 -7.55 0.01
C SER A 99 4.72 -8.37 1.14
N GLY A 100 4.94 -9.69 1.11
CA GLY A 100 4.45 -10.64 2.11
C GLY A 100 3.24 -11.47 1.68
N THR A 101 2.53 -12.07 2.65
CA THR A 101 1.25 -12.79 2.50
C THR A 101 0.09 -11.84 2.20
N THR A 102 0.31 -10.87 1.31
CA THR A 102 -0.71 -9.95 0.88
C THR A 102 -1.84 -10.72 0.21
N GLY A 103 -3.06 -10.58 0.75
CA GLY A 103 -4.23 -11.26 0.25
C GLY A 103 -4.48 -10.95 -1.23
N VAL A 104 -5.22 -11.86 -1.90
CA VAL A 104 -5.54 -11.80 -3.35
C VAL A 104 -5.98 -10.41 -3.83
N LEU A 105 -6.67 -9.64 -2.96
CA LEU A 105 -7.09 -8.27 -3.23
C LEU A 105 -5.91 -7.34 -3.55
N ARG A 106 -4.88 -7.29 -2.69
CA ARG A 106 -3.76 -6.35 -2.86
C ARG A 106 -2.93 -6.69 -4.10
N SER A 107 -2.76 -7.97 -4.41
CA SER A 107 -2.10 -8.43 -5.65
C SER A 107 -2.87 -7.99 -6.90
N ARG A 108 -4.21 -7.99 -6.86
CA ARG A 108 -5.04 -7.47 -7.96
C ARG A 108 -4.87 -5.97 -8.14
N ILE A 109 -4.85 -5.20 -7.05
CA ILE A 109 -4.57 -3.76 -7.08
C ILE A 109 -3.18 -3.49 -7.65
N LEU A 110 -2.16 -4.23 -7.22
CA LEU A 110 -0.79 -4.13 -7.73
C LEU A 110 -0.74 -4.35 -9.25
N SER A 111 -1.33 -5.44 -9.74
CA SER A 111 -1.35 -5.76 -11.18
C SER A 111 -1.99 -4.64 -12.00
N LYS A 112 -3.11 -4.09 -11.52
CA LYS A 112 -3.77 -2.96 -12.18
C LYS A 112 -2.94 -1.68 -12.10
N LEU A 113 -2.30 -1.39 -10.97
CA LEU A 113 -1.42 -0.22 -10.81
C LEU A 113 -0.24 -0.27 -11.78
N ILE A 114 0.38 -1.45 -11.95
CA ILE A 114 1.44 -1.65 -12.94
C ILE A 114 0.90 -1.43 -14.36
N SER A 115 -0.28 -1.98 -14.66
CA SER A 115 -0.92 -1.80 -15.97
C SER A 115 -1.20 -0.33 -16.28
N VAL A 116 -1.69 0.43 -15.29
CA VAL A 116 -1.87 1.89 -15.39
C VAL A 116 -0.53 2.58 -15.60
N ALA A 117 0.54 2.19 -14.89
CA ALA A 117 1.86 2.79 -15.05
C ALA A 117 2.55 2.48 -16.38
N ILE A 118 2.12 1.45 -17.09
CA ILE A 118 2.53 1.16 -18.47
C ILE A 118 1.73 2.03 -19.45
N GLY A 119 0.40 2.10 -19.29
CA GLY A 119 -0.47 2.88 -20.17
C GLY A 119 -0.32 4.41 -19.99
N VAL A 120 -0.06 4.85 -18.78
CA VAL A 120 0.30 6.22 -18.39
C VAL A 120 1.71 6.15 -17.79
N PRO A 121 2.76 6.35 -18.61
CA PRO A 121 4.14 6.05 -18.23
C PRO A 121 4.55 6.68 -16.90
N SER A 122 4.80 5.84 -15.90
CA SER A 122 5.37 6.24 -14.61
C SER A 122 6.63 5.45 -14.30
N LYS A 123 7.79 6.08 -14.51
CA LYS A 123 9.08 5.51 -14.12
C LYS A 123 9.10 5.15 -12.64
N SER A 124 8.53 6.00 -11.79
CA SER A 124 8.60 5.82 -10.35
C SER A 124 7.84 4.58 -9.88
N VAL A 125 6.64 4.33 -10.40
CA VAL A 125 5.85 3.14 -10.06
C VAL A 125 6.54 1.88 -10.59
N LEU A 126 7.05 1.92 -11.83
CA LEU A 126 7.70 0.76 -12.46
C LEU A 126 9.02 0.38 -11.76
N VAL A 127 9.81 1.35 -11.30
CA VAL A 127 11.02 1.08 -10.50
C VAL A 127 10.66 0.44 -9.16
N SER A 128 9.66 0.96 -8.45
CA SER A 128 9.22 0.33 -7.19
C SER A 128 8.65 -1.08 -7.40
N ALA A 129 7.93 -1.30 -8.51
CA ALA A 129 7.46 -2.63 -8.90
C ALA A 129 8.63 -3.59 -9.19
N SER A 130 9.68 -3.13 -9.88
CA SER A 130 10.88 -3.95 -10.11
C SER A 130 11.60 -4.31 -8.82
N ALA A 131 11.71 -3.38 -7.86
CA ALA A 131 12.32 -3.64 -6.56
C ALA A 131 11.52 -4.69 -5.75
N LEU A 132 10.18 -4.62 -5.80
CA LEU A 132 9.30 -5.65 -5.23
C LEU A 132 9.54 -7.02 -5.89
N MET A 133 9.57 -7.07 -7.22
CA MET A 133 9.81 -8.31 -7.96
C MET A 133 11.17 -8.93 -7.66
N GLN A 134 12.21 -8.12 -7.49
CA GLN A 134 13.54 -8.60 -7.09
C GLN A 134 13.51 -9.23 -5.70
N GLN A 135 12.88 -8.58 -4.71
CA GLN A 135 12.78 -9.14 -3.35
C GLN A 135 11.94 -10.41 -3.27
N VAL A 136 10.83 -10.49 -4.03
CA VAL A 136 9.98 -11.69 -4.07
C VAL A 136 10.64 -12.80 -4.90
N GLY A 137 11.33 -12.44 -5.99
CA GLY A 137 12.09 -13.37 -6.84
C GLY A 137 13.29 -14.00 -6.12
N ASP A 138 14.00 -13.24 -5.30
CA ASP A 138 15.09 -13.76 -4.46
C ASP A 138 14.58 -14.73 -3.38
N SER A 139 13.27 -14.71 -3.08
CA SER A 139 12.62 -15.68 -2.18
C SER A 139 12.26 -17.01 -2.88
N SER A 140 12.42 -17.12 -4.21
CA SER A 140 12.18 -18.37 -4.95
C SER A 140 13.39 -19.31 -4.90
N MET A 141 13.88 -19.66 -3.70
CA MET A 141 14.74 -20.85 -3.49
C MET A 141 14.03 -22.18 -3.78
N ASN A 142 12.87 -22.16 -4.47
CA ASN A 142 12.12 -23.35 -4.88
C ASN A 142 12.38 -23.80 -6.32
N TYR A 143 13.24 -23.12 -7.09
CA TYR A 143 13.64 -23.61 -8.43
C TYR A 143 14.70 -24.73 -8.40
N ASN A 144 15.33 -25.02 -7.25
CA ASN A 144 16.38 -26.06 -7.13
C ASN A 144 15.90 -27.40 -6.56
N LYS A 145 14.60 -27.72 -6.59
CA LYS A 145 14.08 -29.03 -6.13
C LYS A 145 13.39 -29.85 -7.23
N LEU A 146 13.71 -29.59 -8.50
CA LEU A 146 13.21 -30.36 -9.64
C LEU A 146 14.32 -30.85 -10.58
N ALA A 147 15.54 -31.00 -10.07
CA ALA A 147 16.63 -31.71 -10.75
C ALA A 147 17.02 -32.95 -9.95
#